data_AF-A0A6G3XIZ7-F1
#
_entry.id   AF-A0A6G3XIZ7-F1
#
_cell.length_a   1.000
_cell.length_b   1.000
_cell.length_c   1.000
_cell.angle_alpha   90.00
_cell.angle_beta   90.00
_cell.angle_gamma   90.00
#
_symmetry.space_group_name_H-M   'P 1'
#
loop_
_entity.id
_entity.type
_entity.pdbx_description
1 polymer ?
#
loop_
_entity_poly.entity_id
_entity_poly.type
_entity_poly.pdbx_seq_one_letter_code
_entity_poly.pdbx_strand_id
1 'polypeptide(L)'
;RKWVKEGWIDYICPQIYWHIGQAAADYAKVLAWWSRTVRGTGVDLYVGEALYKAGDPAQADPWQDPAELSRHLTLARDHAEVGGHVFFSGKSVMADRIGAMRRVVADHYTDRVRLY
;
A
#
# COMPACT_ATOMS: atom_id res chain seq x y z
N ARG A 1 -14.96 -10.41 3.56
CA ARG A 1 -14.09 -11.58 3.87
C ARG A 1 -14.55 -12.88 3.21
N LYS A 2 -15.85 -13.08 2.93
CA LYS A 2 -16.36 -14.32 2.32
C LYS A 2 -15.59 -14.75 1.07
N TRP A 3 -15.40 -13.86 0.09
CA TRP A 3 -14.68 -14.21 -1.16
C TRP A 3 -13.26 -14.73 -0.92
N VAL A 4 -12.55 -14.14 0.06
CA VAL A 4 -11.21 -14.61 0.46
C VAL A 4 -11.28 -15.98 1.14
N LYS A 5 -12.22 -16.16 2.08
CA LYS A 5 -12.33 -17.41 2.84
C LYS A 5 -12.83 -18.60 2.02
N GLU A 6 -13.65 -18.33 1.00
CA GLU A 6 -14.14 -19.35 0.07
C GLU A 6 -13.23 -19.55 -1.15
N GLY A 7 -12.15 -18.76 -1.30
CA GLY A 7 -11.23 -18.87 -2.43
C GLY A 7 -11.84 -18.50 -3.78
N TRP A 8 -12.79 -17.57 -3.82
CA TRP A 8 -13.50 -17.19 -5.06
C TRP A 8 -12.72 -16.22 -5.97
N ILE A 9 -11.60 -15.71 -5.47
CA ILE A 9 -10.74 -14.74 -6.14
C ILE A 9 -9.29 -15.18 -5.97
N ASP A 10 -8.47 -14.96 -6.98
CA ASP A 10 -7.04 -15.29 -6.91
C ASP A 10 -6.28 -14.28 -6.04
N TYR A 11 -6.72 -13.02 -6.03
CA TYR A 11 -6.13 -11.98 -5.20
C TYR A 11 -7.19 -11.00 -4.68
N ILE A 12 -6.83 -10.27 -3.63
CA ILE A 12 -7.57 -9.11 -3.15
C ILE A 12 -6.66 -7.89 -3.05
N CYS A 13 -7.18 -6.73 -3.46
CA CYS A 13 -6.49 -5.46 -3.40
C CYS A 13 -7.27 -4.44 -2.54
N PRO A 14 -7.23 -4.53 -1.19
CA PRO A 14 -7.89 -3.55 -0.34
C PRO A 14 -7.30 -2.16 -0.50
N GLN A 15 -8.17 -1.15 -0.60
CA GLN A 15 -7.79 0.26 -0.63
C GLN A 15 -7.52 0.75 0.80
N ILE A 16 -6.25 0.73 1.24
CA ILE A 16 -5.86 1.20 2.57
C ILE A 16 -5.46 2.67 2.48
N TYR A 17 -6.44 3.53 2.24
CA TYR A 17 -6.23 4.94 1.89
C TYR A 17 -6.15 5.87 3.11
N TRP A 18 -5.52 5.40 4.16
CA TRP A 18 -5.32 6.12 5.41
C TRP A 18 -3.83 6.20 5.71
N HIS A 19 -3.42 7.24 6.44
CA HIS A 19 -2.03 7.38 6.86
C HIS A 19 -1.79 6.54 8.14
N ILE A 20 -0.53 6.26 8.44
CA ILE A 20 -0.14 5.58 9.68
C ILE A 20 -0.58 6.45 10.88
N GLY A 21 -1.21 5.83 11.86
CA GLY A 21 -1.70 6.51 13.06
C GLY A 21 -3.00 7.30 12.86
N GLN A 22 -3.67 7.21 11.71
CA GLN A 22 -4.97 7.87 11.52
C GLN A 22 -6.03 7.31 12.49
N ALA A 23 -6.59 8.16 13.34
CA ALA A 23 -7.46 7.72 14.46
C ALA A 23 -8.67 6.89 14.03
N ALA A 24 -9.35 7.30 12.95
CA ALA A 24 -10.57 6.62 12.47
C ALA A 24 -10.27 5.28 11.78
N ALA A 25 -9.09 5.13 11.17
CA ALA A 25 -8.71 3.96 10.39
C ALA A 25 -7.19 3.95 10.19
N ASP A 26 -6.47 3.45 11.18
CA ASP A 26 -5.00 3.39 11.14
C ASP A 26 -4.53 2.37 10.09
N TYR A 27 -3.70 2.83 9.14
CA TYR A 27 -3.10 2.00 8.10
C TYR A 27 -2.56 0.68 8.66
N ALA A 28 -1.81 0.73 9.76
CA ALA A 28 -1.18 -0.45 10.36
C ALA A 28 -2.20 -1.50 10.83
N LYS A 29 -3.31 -1.04 11.43
CA LYS A 29 -4.36 -1.93 11.94
C LYS A 29 -5.13 -2.58 10.79
N VAL A 30 -5.41 -1.81 9.74
CA VAL A 30 -6.13 -2.30 8.56
C VAL A 30 -5.27 -3.32 7.79
N LEU A 31 -3.97 -3.04 7.61
CA LEU A 31 -3.02 -3.95 6.99
C LEU A 31 -2.92 -5.28 7.74
N ALA A 32 -2.76 -5.23 9.06
CA ALA A 32 -2.71 -6.43 9.89
C ALA A 32 -4.02 -7.24 9.82
N TRP A 33 -5.17 -6.57 9.70
CA TRP A 33 -6.46 -7.23 9.54
C TRP A 33 -6.59 -7.96 8.20
N TRP A 34 -6.13 -7.36 7.11
CA TRP A 34 -6.14 -8.00 5.78
C TRP A 34 -5.15 -9.16 5.69
N SER A 35 -3.96 -9.00 6.27
CA SER A 35 -2.95 -10.06 6.35
C SER A 35 -3.51 -11.31 7.07
N ARG A 36 -4.17 -11.13 8.23
CA ARG A 36 -4.89 -12.23 8.91
C ARG A 36 -6.05 -12.80 8.11
N THR A 37 -6.66 -11.99 7.24
CA THR A 37 -7.82 -12.41 6.45
C THR A 37 -7.40 -13.38 5.33
N VAL A 38 -6.27 -13.14 4.65
CA VAL A 38 -5.76 -13.99 3.57
C VAL A 38 -4.88 -15.15 4.04
N ARG A 39 -4.35 -15.09 5.27
CA ARG A 39 -3.49 -16.15 5.82
C ARG A 39 -4.13 -17.53 5.65
N GLY A 40 -3.40 -18.42 4.97
CA GLY A 40 -3.77 -19.82 4.75
C GLY A 40 -4.90 -20.06 3.75
N THR A 41 -5.37 -19.04 3.01
CA THR A 41 -6.45 -19.20 2.02
C THR A 41 -5.95 -19.41 0.60
N GLY A 42 -4.66 -19.16 0.33
CA GLY A 42 -4.10 -19.18 -1.02
C GLY A 42 -4.50 -17.99 -1.90
N VAL A 43 -5.17 -16.98 -1.32
CA VAL A 43 -5.56 -15.74 -2.01
C VAL A 43 -4.46 -14.71 -1.80
N ASP A 44 -3.92 -14.15 -2.88
CA ASP A 44 -2.87 -13.13 -2.80
C ASP A 44 -3.39 -11.82 -2.21
N LEU A 45 -2.54 -11.09 -1.48
CA LEU A 45 -2.83 -9.76 -0.95
C LEU A 45 -1.92 -8.71 -1.58
N TYR A 46 -2.52 -7.76 -2.28
CA TYR A 46 -1.83 -6.55 -2.77
C TYR A 46 -2.41 -5.33 -2.06
N VAL A 47 -1.60 -4.38 -1.60
CA VAL A 47 -2.11 -3.22 -0.86
C VAL A 47 -2.39 -2.07 -1.83
N GLY A 48 -3.61 -1.56 -1.84
CA GLY A 48 -3.95 -0.34 -2.56
C GLY A 48 -3.45 0.90 -1.81
N GLU A 49 -2.55 1.65 -2.42
CA GLU A 49 -1.89 2.84 -1.85
C GLU A 49 -2.48 4.15 -2.38
N ALA A 50 -2.79 5.10 -1.50
CA ALA A 50 -3.41 6.38 -1.84
C ALA A 50 -2.40 7.44 -2.32
N LEU A 51 -1.59 7.13 -3.33
CA LEU A 51 -0.56 8.05 -3.83
C LEU A 51 -1.12 9.43 -4.22
N TYR A 52 -2.35 9.50 -4.71
CA TYR A 52 -2.99 10.78 -5.06
C TYR A 52 -3.13 11.77 -3.89
N LYS A 53 -3.10 11.29 -2.63
CA LYS A 53 -3.15 12.13 -1.43
C LYS A 53 -1.81 12.76 -1.08
N ALA A 54 -0.70 12.16 -1.51
CA ALA A 54 0.62 12.69 -1.21
C ALA A 54 0.80 14.09 -1.84
N GLY A 55 1.04 15.08 -0.99
CA GLY A 55 1.20 16.48 -1.39
C GLY A 55 -0.07 17.17 -1.86
N ASP A 56 -1.25 16.60 -1.62
CA ASP A 56 -2.53 17.28 -1.86
C ASP A 56 -2.79 18.25 -0.69
N PRO A 57 -2.91 19.58 -0.92
CA PRO A 57 -3.14 20.57 0.13
C PRO A 57 -4.43 20.34 0.95
N ALA A 58 -5.38 19.57 0.44
CA ALA A 58 -6.60 19.21 1.16
C ALA A 58 -6.42 18.03 2.14
N GLN A 59 -5.24 17.42 2.20
CA GLN A 59 -4.95 16.26 3.05
C GLN A 59 -4.14 16.64 4.29
N ALA A 60 -4.29 15.86 5.35
CA ALA A 60 -3.60 16.07 6.62
C ALA A 60 -2.07 16.01 6.50
N ASP A 61 -1.38 16.60 7.48
CA ASP A 61 0.09 16.74 7.53
C ASP A 61 0.89 15.47 7.19
N PRO A 62 0.51 14.25 7.63
CA PRO A 62 1.25 13.03 7.25
C PRO A 62 1.35 12.84 5.73
N TRP A 63 0.33 13.24 4.97
CA TRP A 63 0.35 13.14 3.51
C TRP A 63 1.25 14.20 2.84
N GLN A 64 1.71 15.21 3.58
CA GLN A 64 2.67 16.19 3.08
C GLN A 64 4.12 15.71 3.22
N ASP A 65 4.35 14.64 3.98
CA ASP A 65 5.66 14.01 4.10
C ASP A 65 5.88 13.02 2.93
N PRO A 66 6.90 13.23 2.06
CA PRO A 66 7.18 12.30 0.96
C PRO A 66 7.57 10.90 1.42
N ALA A 67 7.90 10.69 2.71
CA ALA A 67 8.23 9.38 3.25
C ALA A 67 7.01 8.57 3.73
N GLU A 68 5.79 9.12 3.76
CA GLU A 68 4.61 8.41 4.30
C GLU A 68 4.35 7.07 3.58
N LEU A 69 4.31 7.09 2.25
CA LEU A 69 4.13 5.86 1.46
C LEU A 69 5.32 4.90 1.56
N SER A 70 6.54 5.41 1.74
CA SER A 70 7.70 4.54 2.00
C SER A 70 7.58 3.84 3.36
N ARG A 71 7.04 4.51 4.38
CA ARG A 71 6.73 3.87 5.67
C ARG A 71 5.64 2.81 5.54
N HIS A 72 4.64 3.02 4.68
CA HIS A 72 3.64 1.99 4.37
C HIS A 72 4.27 0.70 3.86
N LEU A 73 5.19 0.81 2.89
CA LEU A 73 5.92 -0.33 2.32
C LEU A 73 6.87 -0.96 3.33
N THR A 74 7.54 -0.15 4.15
CA THR A 74 8.40 -0.65 5.24
C THR A 74 7.58 -1.50 6.21
N LEU A 75 6.42 -1.01 6.64
CA LEU A 75 5.52 -1.74 7.54
C LEU A 75 4.98 -3.02 6.89
N ALA A 76 4.67 -2.98 5.60
CA ALA A 76 4.17 -4.15 4.88
C ALA A 76 5.15 -5.31 4.81
N ARG A 77 6.47 -5.05 4.90
CA ARG A 77 7.49 -6.12 4.97
C ARG A 77 7.37 -6.99 6.22
N ASP A 78 6.76 -6.49 7.29
CA ASP A 78 6.51 -7.28 8.50
C ASP A 78 5.30 -8.24 8.35
N HIS A 79 4.61 -8.19 7.22
CA HIS A 79 3.47 -9.03 6.88
C HIS A 79 3.81 -9.92 5.68
N ALA A 80 4.23 -11.15 5.95
CA ALA A 80 4.60 -12.12 4.92
C ALA A 80 3.47 -12.43 3.91
N GLU A 81 2.21 -12.12 4.25
CA GLU A 81 1.08 -12.26 3.36
C GLU A 81 1.00 -11.17 2.27
N VAL A 82 1.68 -10.03 2.43
CA VAL A 82 1.63 -8.93 1.47
C VAL A 82 2.56 -9.24 0.29
N GLY A 83 1.96 -9.47 -0.88
CA GLY A 83 2.66 -9.78 -2.13
C GLY A 83 3.06 -8.55 -2.94
N GLY A 84 2.57 -7.35 -2.60
CA GLY A 84 2.93 -6.12 -3.30
C GLY A 84 1.98 -4.96 -3.07
N HIS A 85 2.15 -3.89 -3.85
CA HIS A 85 1.44 -2.63 -3.71
C HIS A 85 0.92 -2.13 -5.05
N VAL A 86 -0.27 -1.51 -5.05
CA VAL A 86 -0.93 -0.93 -6.22
C VAL A 86 -1.22 0.54 -5.95
N PHE A 87 -0.57 1.44 -6.69
CA PHE A 87 -0.63 2.88 -6.43
C PHE A 87 -1.78 3.55 -7.19
N PHE A 88 -2.75 4.10 -6.46
CA PHE A 88 -3.82 4.88 -7.05
C PHE A 88 -3.43 6.37 -7.13
N SER A 89 -3.29 6.97 -8.32
CA SER A 89 -3.47 6.40 -9.67
C SER A 89 -2.23 6.58 -10.53
N GLY A 90 -2.22 5.99 -11.73
CA GLY A 90 -1.14 6.19 -12.70
C GLY A 90 -0.88 7.67 -13.02
N LYS A 91 -1.91 8.54 -13.01
CA LYS A 91 -1.71 10.00 -13.14
C LYS A 91 -0.89 10.57 -11.99
N SER A 92 -1.09 10.06 -10.78
CA SER A 92 -0.38 10.48 -9.56
C SER A 92 1.05 9.94 -9.53
N VAL A 93 1.29 8.74 -10.07
CA VAL A 93 2.64 8.22 -10.32
C VAL A 93 3.42 9.14 -11.25
N MET A 94 2.79 9.60 -12.34
CA MET A 94 3.44 10.52 -13.29
C MET A 94 3.66 11.92 -12.71
N ALA A 95 2.69 12.43 -11.93
CA ALA A 95 2.77 13.77 -11.36
C ALA A 95 3.76 13.86 -10.19
N ASP A 96 3.78 12.85 -9.33
CA ASP A 96 4.65 12.71 -8.14
C ASP A 96 4.91 14.03 -7.40
N ARG A 97 3.84 14.72 -7.00
CA ARG A 97 3.85 16.16 -6.62
C ARG A 97 4.95 16.56 -5.64
N ILE A 98 5.23 15.70 -4.68
CA ILE A 98 6.22 15.94 -3.61
C ILE A 98 7.37 14.93 -3.63
N GLY A 99 7.48 14.09 -4.67
CA GLY A 99 8.53 13.07 -4.77
C GLY A 99 8.29 11.80 -3.94
N ALA A 100 7.05 11.55 -3.50
CA ALA A 100 6.70 10.39 -2.67
C ALA A 100 6.87 9.06 -3.43
N MET A 101 6.50 9.00 -4.71
CA MET A 101 6.71 7.80 -5.53
C MET A 101 8.19 7.60 -5.85
N ARG A 102 8.92 8.68 -6.16
CA ARG A 102 10.39 8.61 -6.32
C ARG A 102 11.05 8.04 -5.05
N ARG A 103 10.59 8.45 -3.87
CA ARG A 103 11.08 7.93 -2.60
C ARG A 103 10.77 6.44 -2.45
N VAL A 104 9.53 6.03 -2.75
CA VAL A 104 9.13 4.61 -2.75
C VAL A 104 10.05 3.76 -3.64
N VAL A 105 10.32 4.22 -4.87
CA VAL A 105 11.20 3.50 -5.80
C VAL A 105 12.61 3.39 -5.25
N ALA A 106 13.17 4.48 -4.73
CA ALA A 106 14.53 4.52 -4.20
C ALA A 106 14.71 3.60 -2.98
N ASP A 107 13.71 3.50 -2.11
CA ASP A 107 13.82 2.74 -0.86
C ASP A 107 13.42 1.25 -1.02
N HIS A 108 12.58 0.92 -2.01
CA HIS A 108 11.94 -0.40 -2.08
C HIS A 108 12.04 -1.12 -3.42
N TYR A 109 12.30 -0.43 -4.54
CA TYR A 109 12.32 -1.01 -5.89
C TYR A 109 13.68 -0.77 -6.58
N THR A 110 14.76 -1.04 -5.86
CA THR A 110 16.15 -0.84 -6.32
C THR A 110 16.61 -1.88 -7.32
N ASP A 111 16.01 -3.08 -7.26
CA ASP A 111 16.39 -4.18 -8.12
C ASP A 111 15.60 -4.10 -9.43
N ARG A 112 16.32 -4.09 -10.56
CA ARG A 112 15.69 -4.27 -11.85
C ARG A 112 15.20 -5.72 -11.94
N VAL A 113 13.93 -5.90 -12.26
CA VAL A 113 13.43 -7.19 -12.72
C VAL A 113 14.22 -7.54 -13.99
N ARG A 114 15.18 -8.46 -13.88
CA ARG A 114 15.77 -9.08 -15.05
C ARG A 114 14.71 -10.02 -15.60
N LEU A 115 14.05 -9.59 -16.67
CA LEU A 115 13.31 -10.50 -17.51
C LEU A 115 14.36 -11.42 -18.14
N TYR A 116 14.25 -12.71 -17.84
CA TYR A 116 15.08 -13.77 -18.40
C TYR A 116 15.04 -13.74 -19.94
#